data_AF-A0A8S1H519-F1
#
_entry.id   AF-A0A8S1H519-F1
#
_cell.length_a   1.000
_cell.length_b   1.000
_cell.length_c   1.000
_cell.angle_alpha   90.00
_cell.angle_beta   90.00
_cell.angle_gamma   90.00
#
_symmetry.space_group_name_H-M   'P 1'
#
loop_
_entity.id
_entity.type
_entity.pdbx_description
1 polymer ?
#
loop_
_entity_poly.entity_id
_entity_poly.type
_entity_poly.pdbx_seq_one_letter_code
_entity_poly.pdbx_strand_id
1 'polypeptide(L)'
;MFLSRIQLAARVREDRRPLYRRIFTNRRLDVAHKTFVRSILGFIVFSTSYCIVNTAIYYKYVRPLRQEEREILERELIEADRAGFSIRK
;
A
#
# COMPACT_ATOMS: atom_id res chain seq x y z
N MET A 1 14.15 -33.27 -46.65
CA MET A 1 13.03 -33.29 -45.66
C MET A 1 12.98 -32.08 -44.71
N PHE A 2 14.03 -31.26 -44.58
CA PHE A 2 13.99 -30.09 -43.67
C PHE A 2 13.27 -28.85 -44.22
N LEU A 3 13.19 -28.70 -45.55
CA LEU A 3 12.58 -27.51 -46.18
C LEU A 3 11.05 -27.47 -46.10
N SER A 4 10.37 -28.62 -45.98
CA SER A 4 8.91 -28.69 -45.85
C SER A 4 8.40 -28.24 -44.47
N ARG A 5 9.19 -28.45 -43.41
CA ARG A 5 8.86 -27.99 -42.05
C ARG A 5 8.95 -26.47 -41.92
N ILE A 6 9.91 -25.85 -42.61
CA ILE A 6 10.05 -24.38 -42.67
C ILE A 6 8.87 -23.77 -43.42
N GLN A 7 8.42 -24.41 -44.51
CA GLN A 7 7.24 -23.97 -45.27
C GLN A 7 5.91 -24.15 -44.50
N LEU A 8 5.82 -25.15 -43.62
CA LEU A 8 4.67 -25.35 -42.71
C LEU A 8 4.60 -24.30 -41.59
N ALA A 9 5.75 -23.89 -41.05
CA ALA A 9 5.83 -22.79 -40.08
C ALA A 9 5.52 -21.42 -40.72
N ALA A 10 5.80 -21.28 -42.02
CA ALA A 10 5.54 -20.06 -42.78
C ALA A 10 4.08 -19.93 -43.30
N ARG A 11 3.34 -21.05 -43.45
CA ARG A 11 1.99 -21.07 -44.07
C ARG A 11 0.80 -20.75 -43.15
N VAL A 12 1.00 -20.46 -41.85
CA VAL A 12 -0.12 -20.32 -40.88
C VAL A 12 -0.09 -19.00 -40.09
N ARG A 13 0.31 -17.88 -40.71
CA ARG A 13 0.12 -16.56 -40.10
C ARG A 13 -0.63 -15.61 -41.02
N GLU A 14 -1.88 -15.96 -41.29
CA GLU A 14 -2.89 -15.08 -41.91
C GLU A 14 -3.59 -14.13 -40.91
N ASP A 15 -3.12 -14.02 -39.67
CA ASP A 15 -3.70 -13.07 -38.73
C ASP A 15 -3.12 -11.66 -38.93
N ARG A 16 -3.62 -10.96 -39.96
CA ARG A 16 -3.51 -9.49 -40.16
C ARG A 16 -4.26 -8.67 -39.09
N ARG A 17 -4.56 -9.25 -37.92
CA ARG A 17 -5.26 -8.54 -36.84
C ARG A 17 -4.23 -7.92 -35.90
N PRO A 18 -4.34 -6.61 -35.60
CA PRO A 18 -3.32 -5.92 -34.83
C PRO A 18 -3.22 -6.48 -33.40
N LEU A 19 -1.99 -6.54 -32.87
CA LEU A 19 -1.65 -7.23 -31.62
C LEU A 19 -2.49 -6.77 -30.41
N TYR A 20 -2.94 -5.51 -30.39
CA TYR A 20 -3.82 -4.98 -29.35
C TYR A 20 -5.15 -5.75 -29.26
N ARG A 21 -5.67 -6.28 -30.37
CA ARG A 21 -6.93 -7.04 -30.40
C ARG A 21 -6.78 -8.49 -29.92
N ARG A 22 -5.55 -9.02 -29.90
CA ARG A 22 -5.23 -10.40 -29.45
C ARG A 22 -4.96 -10.45 -27.94
N ILE A 23 -4.35 -9.40 -27.40
CA ILE A 23 -4.03 -9.27 -25.96
C ILE A 23 -5.22 -8.66 -25.20
N PHE A 24 -5.86 -7.63 -25.76
CA PHE A 24 -7.10 -7.02 -25.27
C PHE A 24 -8.31 -7.49 -26.09
N THR A 25 -8.62 -8.78 -26.05
CA THR A 25 -9.97 -9.22 -26.43
C THR A 25 -10.98 -8.59 -25.46
N ASN A 26 -12.10 -8.02 -25.94
CA ASN A 26 -13.13 -7.36 -25.10
C ASN A 26 -13.47 -8.19 -23.85
N ARG A 27 -13.60 -9.52 -23.99
CA ARG A 27 -13.88 -10.44 -22.89
C ARG A 27 -12.81 -10.45 -21.78
N ARG A 28 -11.52 -10.32 -22.12
CA ARG A 28 -10.42 -10.24 -21.13
C ARG A 28 -10.37 -8.87 -20.46
N LEU A 29 -10.67 -7.81 -21.21
CA LEU A 29 -10.77 -6.45 -20.67
C LEU A 29 -11.92 -6.34 -19.67
N ASP A 30 -13.08 -6.94 -19.96
CA ASP A 30 -14.23 -6.97 -19.05
C ASP A 30 -13.94 -7.75 -17.77
N VAL A 31 -13.25 -8.90 -17.88
CA VAL A 31 -12.83 -9.68 -16.71
C VAL A 31 -11.85 -8.87 -15.87
N ALA A 32 -10.83 -8.26 -16.48
CA ALA A 32 -9.85 -7.43 -15.79
C ALA A 32 -10.51 -6.24 -15.10
N HIS A 33 -11.44 -5.56 -15.77
CA HIS A 33 -12.20 -4.45 -15.21
C HIS A 33 -13.04 -4.90 -14.00
N LYS A 34 -13.78 -6.00 -14.14
CA LYS A 34 -14.60 -6.55 -13.04
C LYS A 34 -13.75 -6.96 -11.84
N THR A 35 -12.61 -7.60 -12.07
CA THR A 35 -11.68 -7.98 -10.98
C THR A 35 -11.09 -6.76 -10.32
N PHE A 36 -10.71 -5.75 -11.10
CA PHE A 36 -10.10 -4.52 -10.62
C PHE A 36 -11.08 -3.69 -9.75
N VAL A 37 -12.32 -3.54 -10.20
CA VAL A 37 -13.37 -2.87 -9.42
C VAL A 37 -13.63 -3.62 -8.11
N ARG A 38 -13.71 -4.96 -8.15
CA ARG A 38 -13.90 -5.78 -6.94
C ARG A 38 -12.73 -5.66 -5.98
N SER A 39 -11.49 -5.61 -6.48
CA SER A 39 -10.30 -5.41 -5.65
C SER A 39 -10.25 -4.01 -5.05
N ILE A 40 -10.62 -2.96 -5.80
CA ILE A 40 -10.66 -1.59 -5.27
C ILE A 40 -11.68 -1.50 -4.13
N LEU A 41 -12.89 -2.03 -4.32
CA LEU A 41 -13.91 -2.01 -3.28
C LEU A 41 -13.46 -2.79 -2.03
N GLY A 42 -12.89 -3.98 -2.21
CA GLY A 42 -12.32 -4.74 -1.09
C GLY A 42 -11.18 -4.00 -0.38
N PHE A 43 -10.31 -3.34 -1.14
CA PHE A 43 -9.19 -2.57 -0.60
C PHE A 43 -9.65 -1.32 0.14
N ILE A 44 -10.70 -0.64 -0.31
CA ILE A 44 -11.26 0.51 0.40
C ILE A 44 -11.82 0.07 1.75
N VAL A 45 -12.58 -1.03 1.80
CA VAL A 45 -13.14 -1.55 3.05
C VAL A 45 -12.03 -2.00 4.00
N PHE A 46 -11.02 -2.70 3.48
CA PHE A 46 -9.88 -3.13 4.28
C PHE A 46 -9.06 -1.95 4.82
N SER A 47 -8.71 -0.98 3.96
CA SER A 47 -7.89 0.17 4.33
C SER A 47 -8.61 1.09 5.33
N THR A 48 -9.92 1.33 5.14
CA THR A 48 -10.73 2.10 6.10
C THR A 48 -10.81 1.40 7.45
N SER A 49 -11.05 0.09 7.49
CA SER A 49 -11.03 -0.69 8.74
C SER A 49 -9.68 -0.62 9.45
N TYR A 50 -8.58 -0.81 8.71
CA TYR A 50 -7.22 -0.74 9.24
C TYR A 50 -6.90 0.64 9.82
N CYS A 51 -7.25 1.72 9.10
CA CYS A 51 -7.06 3.08 9.57
C CYS A 51 -7.85 3.36 10.86
N ILE A 52 -9.13 2.95 10.92
CA ILE A 52 -9.97 3.17 12.10
C ILE A 52 -9.41 2.42 13.31
N VAL A 53 -9.07 1.14 13.15
CA VAL A 53 -8.54 0.32 14.24
C VAL A 53 -7.23 0.89 14.78
N ASN A 54 -6.29 1.24 13.90
CA ASN A 54 -5.03 1.84 14.32
C ASN A 54 -5.22 3.21 14.98
N THR A 55 -6.15 4.02 14.47
CA THR A 55 -6.48 5.30 15.08
C THR A 55 -7.05 5.09 16.49
N ALA A 56 -7.96 4.14 16.66
CA ALA A 56 -8.53 3.80 17.96
C ALA A 56 -7.46 3.30 18.95
N ILE A 57 -6.58 2.42 18.50
CA ILE A 57 -5.45 1.92 19.30
C ILE A 57 -4.51 3.07 19.67
N TYR A 58 -4.19 3.94 18.72
CA TYR A 58 -3.32 5.08 18.94
C TYR A 58 -3.87 6.02 20.02
N TYR A 59 -5.13 6.41 19.90
CA TYR A 59 -5.76 7.30 20.87
C TYR A 59 -5.93 6.66 22.25
N LYS A 60 -6.28 5.36 22.30
CA LYS A 60 -6.55 4.68 23.57
C LYS A 60 -5.29 4.28 24.33
N TYR A 61 -4.23 3.89 23.63
CA TYR A 61 -3.04 3.30 24.26
C TYR A 61 -1.77 4.12 24.03
N VAL A 62 -1.49 4.53 22.79
CA VAL A 62 -0.21 5.18 22.46
C VAL A 62 -0.16 6.64 22.94
N ARG A 63 -1.27 7.37 22.80
CA ARG A 63 -1.37 8.77 23.22
C ARG A 63 -1.16 8.95 24.73
N PRO A 64 -1.82 8.19 25.64
CA PRO A 64 -1.61 8.37 27.08
C PRO A 64 -0.19 8.02 27.51
N LEU A 65 0.40 6.93 26.99
CA LEU A 65 1.78 6.57 27.29
C LEU A 65 2.76 7.70 26.94
N ARG A 66 2.59 8.32 25.77
CA ARG A 66 3.41 9.47 25.35
C ARG A 66 3.18 10.74 26.18
N GLN A 67 2.02 10.88 26.83
CA GLN A 67 1.75 12.00 27.73
C GLN A 67 2.46 11.79 29.06
N GLU A 68 2.40 10.58 29.61
CA GLU A 68 3.13 10.21 30.83
C GLU A 68 4.64 10.41 30.67
N GLU A 69 5.22 9.96 29.55
CA GLU A 69 6.64 10.18 29.24
C GLU A 69 7.00 11.67 29.17
N ARG A 70 6.13 12.51 28.61
CA ARG A 70 6.34 13.96 28.54
C ARG A 70 6.27 14.62 29.90
N GLU A 71 5.32 14.23 30.74
CA GLU A 71 5.19 14.79 32.09
C GLU A 71 6.41 14.45 32.96
N ILE A 72 6.97 13.26 32.80
CA ILE A 72 8.21 12.86 33.48
C ILE A 72 9.37 13.73 33.01
N LEU A 73 9.55 13.87 31.69
CA LEU A 73 10.60 14.73 31.11
C LEU A 73 10.47 16.19 31.56
N GLU A 74 9.27 16.74 31.61
CA GLU A 74 9.03 18.11 32.08
C GLU A 74 9.43 18.30 33.54
N ARG A 75 9.18 17.30 34.41
CA ARG A 75 9.61 17.34 35.81
C ARG A 75 11.13 17.29 35.94
N GLU A 76 11.79 16.43 35.18
CA GLU A 76 13.25 16.31 35.15
C GLU A 76 13.91 17.63 34.69
N LEU A 77 13.35 18.28 33.68
CA LEU A 77 13.83 19.58 33.21
C LEU A 77 13.70 20.67 34.28
N ILE A 78 12.56 20.73 34.97
CA ILE A 78 12.34 21.69 36.05
C ILE A 78 13.31 21.45 37.22
N GLU A 79 13.58 20.19 37.56
CA GLU A 79 14.53 19.84 38.61
C GLU A 79 15.97 20.22 38.23
N ALA A 80 16.37 19.94 37.00
CA ALA A 80 17.67 20.33 36.46
C ALA A 80 17.84 21.86 36.45
N ASP A 81 16.81 22.60 36.04
CA ASP A 81 16.83 24.07 36.08
C ASP A 81 16.98 24.58 37.51
N ARG A 82 16.17 24.07 38.45
CA ARG A 82 16.25 24.45 39.88
C ARG A 82 17.63 24.18 40.45
N ALA A 83 18.23 23.04 40.14
CA ALA A 83 19.59 22.70 40.56
C ALA A 83 20.61 23.66 39.94
N GLY A 84 20.50 23.96 38.64
CA GLY A 84 21.36 24.93 37.94
C GLY A 84 21.29 26.35 38.52
N PHE A 85 20.11 26.79 38.97
CA PHE A 85 19.95 28.09 39.64
C PHE A 85 20.52 28.11 41.06
N SER A 86 20.49 26.99 41.80
CA SER A 86 21.04 26.92 43.16
C SER A 86 22.56 26.99 43.21
N ILE A 87 23.26 26.53 42.16
CA ILE A 87 24.72 26.53 42.04
C ILE A 87 25.27 27.92 41.68
N ARG A 88 24.45 28.80 41.08
CA ARG A 88 24.84 30.18 40.69
C ARG A 88 24.68 31.23 41.79
N LYS A 89 24.40 30.82 43.03
CA LYS A 89 24.25 31.72 44.18
C LYS A 89 25.47 31.61 45.09
#